data_AF-A0A9E5KV23-F1
#
_entry.id   AF-A0A9E5KV23-F1
#
_cell.length_a   1.000
_cell.length_b   1.000
_cell.length_c   1.000
_cell.angle_alpha   90.00
_cell.angle_beta   90.00
_cell.angle_gamma   90.00
#
_symmetry.space_group_name_H-M   'P 1'
#
loop_
_entity.id
_entity.type
_entity.pdbx_description
1 polymer ?
#
loop_
_entity_poly.entity_id
_entity_poly.type
_entity_poly.pdbx_seq_one_letter_code
_entity_poly.pdbx_strand_id
1 'polypeptide(L)'
;MKNLLAVAEGILDAKEFLAENTSSVDAVKAYAENGLDMEITCAEAELILNTLQAWERGTAQGELNGTDDYYRTVVEPLDFIE
;
A
#
# COMPACT_ATOMS: atom_id res chain seq x y z
N MET A 1 -2.40 -3.74 -17.21
CA MET A 1 -1.92 -4.42 -15.99
C MET A 1 -1.98 -3.36 -14.90
N LYS A 2 -2.88 -3.53 -13.92
CA LYS A 2 -2.95 -2.59 -12.79
C LYS A 2 -1.80 -2.93 -11.86
N ASN A 3 -0.95 -1.95 -11.55
CA ASN A 3 0.18 -2.18 -10.66
C ASN A 3 -0.20 -1.70 -9.25
N LEU A 4 -0.86 -2.56 -8.47
CA LEU A 4 -1.25 -2.25 -7.09
C LEU A 4 -0.03 -1.95 -6.21
N LEU A 5 1.11 -2.60 -6.51
CA LEU A 5 2.37 -2.32 -5.85
C LEU A 5 2.82 -0.87 -6.07
N ALA A 6 2.68 -0.33 -7.29
CA ALA A 6 3.00 1.08 -7.55
C ALA A 6 2.15 2.05 -6.71
N VAL A 7 0.88 1.70 -6.43
CA VAL A 7 0.02 2.48 -5.51
C VAL A 7 0.57 2.42 -4.09
N ALA A 8 0.89 1.23 -3.60
CA ALA A 8 1.44 1.05 -2.25
C ALA A 8 2.80 1.75 -2.07
N GLU A 9 3.71 1.62 -3.05
CA GLU A 9 5.01 2.31 -3.07
C GLU A 9 4.85 3.82 -3.07
N GLY A 10 3.95 4.35 -3.91
CA GLY A 10 3.66 5.79 -3.95
C GLY A 10 3.15 6.32 -2.60
N ILE A 11 2.28 5.57 -1.93
CA ILE A 11 1.77 5.94 -0.60
C ILE A 11 2.90 5.92 0.45
N LEU A 12 3.76 4.90 0.44
CA LEU A 12 4.90 4.79 1.36
C LEU A 12 5.96 5.89 1.14
N ASP A 13 6.16 6.30 -0.11
CA ASP A 13 7.06 7.39 -0.46
C ASP A 13 6.49 8.76 -0.05
N ALA A 14 5.16 8.92 -0.08
CA ALA A 14 4.44 10.10 0.41
C ALA A 14 4.34 10.14 1.95
N LYS A 15 5.48 9.96 2.66
CA LYS A 15 5.56 9.82 4.13
C LYS A 15 4.81 10.88 4.92
N GLU A 16 4.80 12.13 4.45
CA GLU A 16 4.11 13.25 5.10
C GLU A 16 2.59 13.10 5.09
N PHE A 17 2.04 12.34 4.15
CA PHE A 17 0.62 12.09 3.95
C PHE A 17 0.25 10.61 4.18
N LEU A 18 1.18 9.81 4.71
CA LEU A 18 0.98 8.37 4.86
C LEU A 18 -0.29 8.06 5.67
N ALA A 19 -0.45 8.70 6.83
CA ALA A 19 -1.63 8.52 7.69
C ALA A 19 -2.95 8.97 7.04
N GLU A 20 -2.91 9.96 6.13
CA GLU A 20 -4.08 10.41 5.38
C GLU A 20 -4.44 9.38 4.30
N ASN A 21 -3.45 8.96 3.52
CA ASN A 21 -3.59 8.00 2.43
C ASN A 21 -3.94 6.58 2.92
N THR A 22 -3.60 6.22 4.17
CA THR A 22 -3.96 4.94 4.80
C THR A 22 -5.11 5.05 5.80
N SER A 23 -5.85 6.16 5.80
CA SER A 23 -6.97 6.37 6.74
C SER A 23 -8.20 5.52 6.43
N SER A 24 -8.41 5.16 5.16
CA SER A 24 -9.57 4.42 4.68
C SER A 24 -9.36 3.84 3.28
N VAL A 25 -10.24 2.92 2.88
CA VAL A 25 -10.30 2.37 1.51
C VAL A 25 -10.49 3.49 0.48
N ASP A 26 -11.37 4.45 0.78
CA ASP A 26 -11.63 5.58 -0.12
C ASP A 26 -10.40 6.50 -0.27
N ALA A 27 -9.59 6.66 0.78
CA ALA A 27 -8.35 7.42 0.70
C ALA A 27 -7.31 6.74 -0.20
N VAL A 28 -7.16 5.41 -0.10
CA VAL A 28 -6.28 4.64 -0.98
C VAL A 28 -6.74 4.74 -2.44
N LYS A 29 -8.04 4.65 -2.69
CA LYS A 29 -8.61 4.87 -4.03
C LYS A 29 -8.34 6.28 -4.55
N ALA A 30 -8.57 7.29 -3.72
CA ALA A 30 -8.31 8.67 -4.08
C ALA A 30 -6.83 8.90 -4.40
N TYR A 31 -5.91 8.25 -3.69
CA TYR A 31 -4.49 8.28 -4.05
C TYR A 31 -4.22 7.61 -5.40
N ALA A 32 -4.76 6.41 -5.64
CA ALA A 32 -4.57 5.71 -6.91
C ALA A 32 -5.09 6.56 -8.10
N GLU A 33 -6.28 7.12 -7.96
CA GLU A 33 -6.94 7.92 -9.02
C GLU A 33 -6.21 9.26 -9.24
N ASN A 34 -5.93 10.02 -8.18
CA ASN A 34 -5.37 11.37 -8.32
C ASN A 34 -3.85 11.41 -8.41
N GLY A 35 -3.17 10.47 -7.74
CA GLY A 35 -1.71 10.40 -7.66
C GLY A 35 -1.09 9.64 -8.82
N LEU A 36 -1.78 8.62 -9.35
CA LEU A 36 -1.22 7.70 -10.34
C LEU A 36 -2.10 7.50 -11.59
N ASP A 37 -3.23 8.21 -11.71
CA ASP A 37 -4.20 8.05 -12.80
C ASP A 37 -4.66 6.58 -12.96
N MET A 38 -4.90 5.91 -11.83
CA MET A 38 -5.23 4.50 -11.76
C MET A 38 -6.55 4.25 -11.02
N GLU A 39 -7.53 3.66 -11.72
CA GLU A 39 -8.77 3.22 -11.11
C GLU A 39 -8.62 1.81 -10.50
N ILE A 40 -8.86 1.69 -9.20
CA ILE A 40 -8.84 0.43 -8.45
C ILE A 40 -10.21 0.17 -7.79
N THR A 41 -10.55 -1.10 -7.65
CA THR A 41 -11.74 -1.57 -6.96
C THR A 41 -11.60 -1.42 -5.44
N CYS A 42 -12.72 -1.49 -4.71
CA CYS A 42 -12.67 -1.48 -3.25
C CYS A 42 -11.86 -2.66 -2.67
N ALA A 43 -11.94 -3.85 -3.28
CA ALA A 43 -11.18 -5.01 -2.83
C ALA A 43 -9.66 -4.83 -3.03
N GLU A 44 -9.25 -4.24 -4.17
CA GLU A 44 -7.85 -3.90 -4.44
C GLU A 44 -7.34 -2.84 -3.45
N ALA A 45 -8.15 -1.81 -3.16
CA ALA A 45 -7.82 -0.77 -2.20
C ALA A 45 -7.77 -1.29 -0.75
N GLU A 46 -8.68 -2.18 -0.35
CA GLU A 46 -8.64 -2.86 0.95
C GLU A 46 -7.37 -3.69 1.12
N LEU A 47 -6.94 -4.38 0.06
CA LEU A 47 -5.71 -5.16 0.09
C LEU A 47 -4.49 -4.26 0.31
N ILE A 48 -4.37 -3.17 -0.49
CA ILE A 48 -3.29 -2.20 -0.32
C ILE A 48 -3.30 -1.64 1.10
N LEU A 49 -4.46 -1.23 1.61
CA LEU A 49 -4.60 -0.69 2.95
C LEU A 49 -4.10 -1.67 4.02
N ASN A 50 -4.56 -2.93 3.97
CA ASN A 50 -4.17 -3.96 4.92
C ASN A 50 -2.67 -4.25 4.87
N THR A 51 -2.10 -4.31 3.65
CA THR A 51 -0.67 -4.49 3.41
C THR A 51 0.14 -3.35 4.04
N LEU A 52 -0.24 -2.10 3.81
CA LEU A 52 0.45 -0.93 4.33
C LEU A 52 0.37 -0.87 5.86
N GLN A 53 -0.81 -1.13 6.44
CA GLN A 53 -0.98 -1.15 7.90
C GLN A 53 -0.19 -2.28 8.58
N ALA A 54 -0.10 -3.45 7.95
CA ALA A 54 0.73 -4.55 8.44
C ALA A 54 2.21 -4.16 8.45
N TRP A 55 2.68 -3.52 7.36
CA TRP A 55 4.04 -3.01 7.25
C TRP A 55 4.34 -1.91 8.30
N GLU A 56 3.47 -0.91 8.44
CA GLU A 56 3.64 0.17 9.43
C GLU A 56 3.67 -0.37 10.86
N ARG A 57 2.76 -1.31 11.20
CA ARG A 57 2.73 -1.91 12.53
C ARG A 57 4.01 -2.70 12.82
N GLY A 58 4.41 -3.56 11.89
CA GLY A 58 5.59 -4.40 12.06
C GLY A 58 6.89 -3.60 12.14
N THR A 59 7.03 -2.54 11.34
CA THR A 59 8.19 -1.63 11.41
C THR A 59 8.20 -0.82 12.70
N ALA A 60 7.06 -0.32 13.16
CA ALA A 60 6.94 0.42 14.43
C ALA A 60 7.30 -0.45 15.65
N GLN A 61 7.06 -1.76 15.58
CA GLN A 61 7.40 -2.72 16.63
C GLN A 61 8.84 -3.26 16.52
N GLY A 62 9.56 -2.92 15.44
CA GLY A 62 10.88 -3.47 15.14
C GLY A 62 10.87 -4.92 14.67
N GLU A 63 9.69 -5.46 14.33
CA GLU A 63 9.48 -6.82 13.82
C GLU A 63 9.85 -6.94 12.34
N LEU A 64 9.67 -5.86 11.57
CA LEU A 64 9.98 -5.79 10.15
C LEU A 64 11.03 -4.69 9.93
N ASN A 65 12.17 -5.04 9.33
CA ASN A 65 13.25 -4.07 9.07
C ASN A 65 14.13 -4.41 7.87
N GLY A 66 13.90 -5.57 7.22
CA GLY A 66 14.69 -6.04 6.10
C GLY A 66 13.97 -5.94 4.74
N THR A 67 14.76 -6.03 3.68
CA THR A 67 14.25 -6.15 2.30
C THR A 67 13.36 -7.39 2.12
N ASP A 68 13.68 -8.50 2.80
CA ASP A 68 12.84 -9.72 2.77
C ASP A 68 11.48 -9.51 3.42
N ASP A 69 11.41 -8.71 4.49
CA ASP A 69 10.16 -8.39 5.18
C ASP A 69 9.26 -7.54 4.30
N TYR A 70 9.85 -6.55 3.61
CA TYR A 70 9.16 -5.71 2.64
C TYR A 70 8.62 -6.55 1.48
N TYR A 71 9.45 -7.44 0.93
CA TYR A 71 9.02 -8.32 -0.14
C TYR A 71 7.81 -9.17 0.27
N ARG A 72 7.86 -9.83 1.43
CA ARG A 72 6.79 -10.73 1.89
C ARG A 72 5.52 -10.00 2.33
N THR A 73 5.66 -8.80 2.87
CA THR A 73 4.54 -8.05 3.46
C THR A 73 3.88 -7.11 2.47
N VAL A 74 4.64 -6.58 1.50
CA VAL A 74 4.19 -5.56 0.56
C VAL A 74 4.20 -6.05 -0.90
N VAL A 75 5.33 -6.58 -1.38
CA VAL A 75 5.47 -6.95 -2.80
C VAL A 75 4.64 -8.18 -3.15
N GLU A 76 4.86 -9.30 -2.46
CA GLU A 76 4.21 -10.59 -2.77
C GLU A 76 2.67 -10.52 -2.70
N PRO A 77 2.02 -9.82 -1.75
CA PRO A 77 0.56 -9.69 -1.76
C PRO A 77 -0.01 -8.88 -2.93
N LEU A 78 0.77 -7.96 -3.50
CA LEU A 78 0.29 -6.97 -4.49
C LEU A 78 0.75 -7.26 -5.93
N ASP A 79 1.85 -7.97 -6.11
CA ASP A 79 2.45 -8.27 -7.43
C ASP A 79 1.74 -9.42 -8.17
N PHE A 80 0.98 -10.25 -7.45
CA PHE A 80 0.30 -11.44 -8.02
C PHE A 80 -1.20 -11.26 -8.30
N ILE A 81 -1.73 -10.04 -8.23
CA ILE A 81 -3.14 -9.79 -8.55
C ILE A 81 -3.29 -9.41 -10.02
N GLU A 82 -3.84 -10.33 -10.81
CA GLU A 82 -4.21 -10.15 -12.23
C GLU A 82 -5.56 -9.43 -12.40
#